data_AF-A0A3N7IRH8-F1
#
_entry.id   AF-A0A3N7IRH8-F1
#
_cell.length_a   1.000
_cell.length_b   1.000
_cell.length_c   1.000
_cell.angle_alpha   90.00
_cell.angle_beta   90.00
_cell.angle_gamma   90.00
#
_symmetry.space_group_name_H-M   'P 1'
#
loop_
_entity.id
_entity.type
_entity.pdbx_description
1 polymer ?
#
loop_
_entity_poly.entity_id
_entity_poly.type
_entity_poly.pdbx_seq_one_letter_code
_entity_poly.pdbx_strand_id
1 'polypeptide(L)'
;MGAADTSLVTEQADDLVGESLALRGVPERVNYATGVLLGAEDFAAEQLYNRGRMGRAFAALYGFGTMAGLRVTCAANDNPELEVQVAPGLALDRLGRLIEIRRIQCIHVTRWLAQRQAMGTSALDRINVIDAVREDTPGNKRLVFDVFLRFAICPHGKTPAFAAGPFNATDYVVPSRLADAFEMTLQLAHIVGETEANPKGTLAVPQPRSPKLEAMLADMQGVTDPALLEAARRLWCMESALDAWPEPSQTDPTRLPKLAEHASDADWDKVLLARVSIPVQQADATSFPTVDTAAIAAIAAKPQPPATDHSEPKWRDMADNALRPIVFNPYSWRGAL
;
A
#
# COMPACT_ATOMS: atom_id res chain seq x y z
N MET A 1 4.70 -31.64 5.13
CA MET A 1 4.75 -30.16 5.17
C MET A 1 3.35 -29.69 5.48
N GLY A 2 3.10 -29.30 6.73
CA GLY A 2 1.76 -28.88 7.16
C GLY A 2 1.34 -27.64 6.39
N ALA A 3 0.13 -27.66 5.84
CA ALA A 3 -0.49 -26.48 5.26
C ALA A 3 -0.45 -25.36 6.31
N ALA A 4 0.09 -24.20 5.94
CA ALA A 4 0.00 -23.03 6.79
C ALA A 4 -1.48 -22.76 7.05
N ASP A 5 -1.85 -22.74 8.32
CA ASP A 5 -3.21 -22.48 8.75
C ASP A 5 -3.59 -21.04 8.33
N THR A 6 -4.33 -20.93 7.23
CA THR A 6 -4.79 -19.65 6.68
C THR A 6 -5.90 -19.02 7.54
N SER A 7 -6.36 -19.68 8.62
CA SER A 7 -7.33 -19.12 9.56
C SER A 7 -6.75 -18.04 10.50
N LEU A 8 -5.41 -17.95 10.59
CA LEU A 8 -4.72 -16.90 11.35
C LEU A 8 -4.75 -15.52 10.68
N VAL A 9 -5.29 -15.40 9.47
CA VAL A 9 -5.61 -14.11 8.82
C VAL A 9 -7.03 -13.66 9.19
N THR A 10 -7.45 -13.94 10.43
CA THR A 10 -8.56 -13.17 11.01
C THR A 10 -7.99 -11.78 11.21
N GLU A 11 -8.58 -10.78 10.54
CA GLU A 11 -8.27 -9.37 10.70
C GLU A 11 -8.32 -9.03 12.20
N GLN A 12 -7.17 -9.10 12.86
CA GLN A 12 -7.09 -8.70 14.24
C GLN A 12 -7.31 -7.20 14.23
N ALA A 13 -8.41 -6.75 14.86
CA ALA A 13 -8.69 -5.34 15.03
C ALA A 13 -7.46 -4.70 15.68
N ASP A 14 -6.78 -3.84 14.93
CA ASP A 14 -5.67 -3.08 15.48
C ASP A 14 -6.27 -1.93 16.29
N ASP A 15 -6.16 -2.03 17.61
CA ASP A 15 -6.68 -1.04 18.56
C ASP A 15 -6.14 0.38 18.27
N LEU A 16 -5.00 0.50 17.57
CA LEU A 16 -4.47 1.79 17.09
C LEU A 16 -5.41 2.51 16.14
N VAL A 17 -6.17 1.78 15.33
CA VAL A 17 -7.12 2.38 14.39
C VAL A 17 -8.20 3.11 15.17
N GLY A 18 -8.77 2.43 16.17
CA GLY A 18 -9.75 3.01 17.08
C GLY A 18 -9.20 4.22 17.83
N GLU A 19 -8.01 4.12 18.42
CA GLU A 19 -7.38 5.22 19.17
C GLU A 19 -6.99 6.42 18.29
N SER A 20 -6.55 6.16 17.05
CA SER A 20 -6.08 7.21 16.14
C SER A 20 -7.23 7.98 15.48
N LEU A 21 -8.37 7.32 15.25
CA LEU A 21 -9.53 7.88 14.56
C LEU A 21 -10.69 8.22 15.49
N ALA A 22 -10.59 7.92 16.78
CA ALA A 22 -11.60 8.25 17.77
C ALA A 22 -11.90 9.76 17.78
N LEU A 23 -13.06 10.14 17.25
CA LEU A 23 -13.54 11.52 17.14
C LEU A 23 -13.62 12.26 18.50
N ARG A 24 -13.65 11.51 19.61
CA ARG A 24 -13.83 12.00 20.98
C ARG A 24 -12.84 11.41 22.00
N GLY A 25 -11.92 10.55 21.58
CA GLY A 25 -10.96 9.90 22.47
C GLY A 25 -9.76 10.80 22.70
N VAL A 26 -9.62 11.37 23.90
CA VAL A 26 -8.33 11.93 24.31
C VAL A 26 -7.37 10.74 24.47
N PRO A 27 -6.11 10.82 24.01
CA PRO A 27 -5.13 9.77 24.27
C PRO A 27 -4.94 9.60 25.79
N GLU A 28 -5.36 8.46 26.32
CA GLU A 28 -5.24 8.13 27.74
C GLU A 28 -3.98 7.30 27.98
N ARG A 29 -3.34 7.52 29.13
CA ARG A 29 -2.16 6.77 29.57
C ARG A 29 -2.40 6.22 30.96
N VAL A 30 -1.71 5.15 31.31
CA VAL A 30 -1.84 4.54 32.63
C VAL A 30 -1.27 5.49 33.69
N ASN A 31 -1.99 5.63 34.80
CA ASN A 31 -1.50 6.36 35.96
C ASN A 31 -0.88 5.39 36.98
N TYR A 32 0.44 5.50 37.18
CA TYR A 32 1.15 4.67 38.15
C TYR A 32 1.17 5.32 39.54
N ALA A 33 0.67 4.59 40.54
CA ALA A 33 0.73 4.99 41.95
C ALA A 33 1.07 3.80 42.85
N THR A 34 1.73 4.06 43.97
CA THR A 34 2.11 3.01 44.93
C THR A 34 0.86 2.30 45.44
N GLY A 35 0.87 0.97 45.37
CA GLY A 35 -0.26 0.12 45.79
C GLY A 35 -1.29 -0.18 44.70
N VAL A 36 -1.16 0.39 43.50
CA VAL A 36 -1.98 0.00 42.33
C VAL A 36 -1.48 -1.35 41.79
N LEU A 37 -2.40 -2.27 41.57
CA LEU A 37 -2.15 -3.55 40.90
C LEU A 37 -2.25 -3.35 39.38
N LEU A 38 -1.30 -3.89 38.64
CA LEU A 38 -1.25 -3.77 37.18
C LEU A 38 -1.67 -5.07 36.50
N GLY A 39 -2.55 -4.95 35.51
CA GLY A 39 -3.04 -6.01 34.64
C GLY A 39 -2.44 -5.96 33.23
N ALA A 40 -2.83 -6.91 32.39
CA ALA A 40 -2.39 -6.93 30.98
C ALA A 40 -2.96 -5.75 30.19
N GLU A 41 -4.16 -5.31 30.55
CA GLU A 41 -4.87 -4.14 30.04
C GLU A 41 -4.09 -2.84 30.24
N ASP A 42 -3.41 -2.67 31.39
CA ASP A 42 -2.60 -1.48 31.65
C ASP A 42 -1.39 -1.43 30.71
N PHE A 43 -0.70 -2.55 30.53
CA PHE A 43 0.43 -2.61 29.59
C PHE A 43 -0.02 -2.44 28.13
N ALA A 44 -1.20 -2.95 27.78
CA ALA A 44 -1.79 -2.74 26.46
C ALA A 44 -2.13 -1.26 26.23
N ALA A 45 -2.76 -0.60 27.21
CA ALA A 45 -3.07 0.83 27.16
C ALA A 45 -1.81 1.69 27.05
N GLU A 46 -0.74 1.37 27.78
CA GLU A 46 0.54 2.08 27.69
C GLU A 46 1.22 1.89 26.32
N GLN A 47 1.18 0.68 25.75
CA GLN A 47 1.70 0.42 24.39
C GLN A 47 0.89 1.18 23.34
N LEU A 48 -0.44 1.15 23.46
CA LEU A 48 -1.37 1.84 22.58
C LEU A 48 -1.08 3.34 22.58
N TYR A 49 -1.05 3.97 23.77
CA TYR A 49 -0.73 5.39 23.92
C TYR A 49 0.56 5.79 23.20
N ASN A 50 1.66 5.07 23.44
CA ASN A 50 2.96 5.41 22.84
C ASN A 50 2.95 5.21 21.31
N ARG A 51 2.41 4.08 20.82
CA ARG A 51 2.29 3.78 19.39
C ARG A 51 1.38 4.80 18.69
N GLY A 52 0.23 5.16 19.27
CA GLY A 52 -0.71 6.11 18.71
C GLY A 52 -0.19 7.55 18.72
N ARG A 53 0.51 7.98 19.79
CA ARG A 53 1.18 9.31 19.80
C ARG A 53 2.28 9.40 18.75
N MET A 54 3.09 8.36 18.60
CA MET A 54 4.15 8.31 17.58
C MET A 54 3.57 8.26 16.16
N GLY A 55 2.58 7.39 15.91
CA GLY A 55 1.92 7.26 14.62
C GLY A 55 1.29 8.57 14.16
N ARG A 56 0.54 9.26 15.03
CA ARG A 56 -0.02 10.59 14.73
C ARG A 56 1.06 11.62 14.39
N ALA A 57 2.19 11.61 15.11
CA ALA A 57 3.29 12.52 14.81
C ALA A 57 3.91 12.22 13.44
N PHE A 58 4.12 10.95 13.11
CA PHE A 58 4.67 10.56 11.80
C PHE A 58 3.69 10.86 10.66
N ALA A 59 2.41 10.52 10.79
CA ALA A 59 1.40 10.83 9.79
C ALA A 59 1.30 12.35 9.53
N ALA A 60 1.37 13.17 10.58
CA ALA A 60 1.28 14.63 10.45
C ALA A 60 2.55 15.27 9.86
N LEU A 61 3.74 14.78 10.24
CA LEU A 61 5.02 15.38 9.79
C LEU A 61 5.46 14.87 8.42
N TYR A 62 5.21 13.59 8.13
CA TYR A 62 5.79 12.87 7.01
C TYR A 62 4.75 12.38 6.01
N GLY A 63 3.47 12.34 6.40
CA GLY A 63 2.41 11.74 5.59
C GLY A 63 2.52 10.22 5.56
N PHE A 64 2.30 9.64 4.40
CA PHE A 64 2.34 8.20 4.16
C PHE A 64 3.04 7.89 2.85
N GLY A 65 3.48 6.64 2.68
CA GLY A 65 4.16 6.18 1.48
C GLY A 65 5.51 5.55 1.74
N THR A 66 6.31 5.43 0.70
CA THR A 66 7.66 4.86 0.78
C THR A 66 8.61 5.87 1.41
N MET A 67 9.32 5.48 2.48
CA MET A 67 10.38 6.27 3.10
C MET A 67 11.76 5.94 2.51
N ALA A 68 12.04 4.65 2.32
CA ALA A 68 13.33 4.18 1.81
C ALA A 68 13.17 2.83 1.11
N GLY A 69 13.91 2.60 0.02
CA GLY A 69 13.92 1.31 -0.67
C GLY A 69 12.58 0.97 -1.34
N LEU A 70 12.08 -0.25 -1.08
CA LEU A 70 10.79 -0.77 -1.59
C LEU A 70 10.63 -0.64 -3.11
N ARG A 71 11.76 -0.74 -3.83
CA ARG A 71 11.73 -0.72 -5.28
C ARG A 71 11.07 -2.00 -5.76
N VAL A 72 10.03 -1.85 -6.57
CA VAL A 72 9.37 -2.96 -7.24
C VAL A 72 10.04 -3.18 -8.58
N THR A 73 10.42 -4.41 -8.88
CA THR A 73 10.97 -4.80 -10.17
C THR A 73 10.19 -5.98 -10.71
N CYS A 74 9.97 -5.97 -12.03
CA CYS A 74 9.44 -7.11 -12.76
C CYS A 74 10.23 -7.20 -14.07
N ALA A 75 11.47 -7.66 -13.95
CA ALA A 75 12.40 -7.75 -15.07
C ALA A 75 12.15 -9.03 -15.88
N ALA A 76 12.13 -8.88 -17.20
CA ALA A 76 11.88 -9.95 -18.16
C ALA A 76 13.09 -10.88 -18.41
N ASN A 77 14.32 -10.44 -18.14
CA ASN A 77 15.54 -11.13 -18.56
C ASN A 77 16.11 -12.14 -17.54
N ASP A 78 15.71 -12.10 -16.27
CA ASP A 78 16.30 -12.92 -15.21
C ASP A 78 15.24 -13.64 -14.36
N ASN A 79 14.06 -13.88 -14.94
CA ASN A 79 12.86 -14.24 -14.19
C ASN A 79 11.97 -15.24 -14.95
N PRO A 80 12.37 -16.53 -15.02
CA PRO A 80 11.62 -17.55 -15.76
C PRO A 80 10.21 -17.80 -15.20
N GLU A 81 9.96 -17.45 -13.93
CA GLU A 81 8.65 -17.64 -13.28
C GLU A 81 7.74 -16.40 -13.31
N LEU A 82 8.21 -15.28 -13.88
CA LEU A 82 7.55 -13.98 -13.87
C LEU A 82 7.10 -13.55 -12.46
N GLU A 83 8.10 -13.29 -11.62
CA GLU A 83 7.95 -12.72 -10.29
C GLU A 83 7.91 -11.19 -10.31
N VAL A 84 6.98 -10.62 -9.56
CA VAL A 84 7.07 -9.24 -9.09
C VAL A 84 7.91 -9.26 -7.82
N GLN A 85 9.05 -8.57 -7.83
CA GLN A 85 9.98 -8.53 -6.72
C GLN A 85 9.93 -7.16 -6.04
N VAL A 86 9.83 -7.15 -4.71
CA VAL A 86 9.88 -5.94 -3.90
C VAL A 86 11.15 -5.96 -3.07
N ALA A 87 12.04 -4.99 -3.32
CA ALA A 87 13.29 -4.85 -2.59
C ALA A 87 13.07 -4.47 -1.12
N PRO A 88 14.04 -4.74 -0.23
CA PRO A 88 13.98 -4.29 1.15
C PRO A 88 13.78 -2.79 1.27
N GLY A 89 13.13 -2.36 2.34
CA GLY A 89 12.87 -0.95 2.60
C GLY A 89 11.86 -0.69 3.71
N LEU A 90 11.48 0.57 3.82
CA LEU A 90 10.63 1.11 4.87
C LEU A 90 9.53 1.97 4.24
N ALA A 91 8.30 1.78 4.71
CA ALA A 91 7.16 2.63 4.41
C ALA A 91 6.48 3.13 5.68
N LEU A 92 5.75 4.23 5.55
CA LEU A 92 4.74 4.67 6.50
C LEU A 92 3.37 4.40 5.91
N ASP A 93 2.49 3.82 6.71
CA ASP A 93 1.08 3.75 6.37
C ASP A 93 0.37 5.09 6.67
N ARG A 94 -0.93 5.14 6.39
CA ARG A 94 -1.74 6.36 6.56
C ARG A 94 -2.04 6.72 8.02
N LEU A 95 -1.76 5.81 8.96
CA LEU A 95 -1.86 6.05 10.41
C LEU A 95 -0.48 6.35 11.04
N GLY A 96 0.59 6.39 10.23
CA GLY A 96 1.95 6.61 10.67
C GLY A 96 2.62 5.39 11.31
N ARG A 97 2.07 4.19 11.11
CA ARG A 97 2.71 2.91 11.45
C ARG A 97 3.83 2.63 10.45
N LEU A 98 4.96 2.17 10.98
CA LEU A 98 6.11 1.78 10.16
C LEU A 98 5.91 0.38 9.61
N ILE A 99 6.17 0.22 8.31
CA ILE A 99 6.17 -1.07 7.63
C ILE A 99 7.57 -1.36 7.12
N GLU A 100 8.20 -2.40 7.64
CA GLU A 100 9.57 -2.76 7.29
C GLU A 100 9.62 -4.08 6.50
N ILE A 101 10.18 -4.03 5.30
CA ILE A 101 10.52 -5.22 4.50
C ILE A 101 12.03 -5.42 4.59
N ARG A 102 12.46 -6.49 5.26
CA ARG A 102 13.89 -6.77 5.51
C ARG A 102 14.58 -7.58 4.43
N ARG A 103 13.82 -8.25 3.57
CA ARG A 103 14.31 -9.16 2.52
C ARG A 103 13.46 -9.00 1.28
N ILE A 104 14.02 -9.32 0.11
CA ILE A 104 13.27 -9.31 -1.14
C ILE A 104 12.03 -10.20 -0.98
N GLN A 105 10.87 -9.67 -1.35
CA GLN A 105 9.62 -10.41 -1.40
C GLN A 105 9.22 -10.64 -2.85
N CYS A 106 8.73 -11.83 -3.18
CA CYS A 106 8.36 -12.20 -4.54
C CYS A 106 6.89 -12.58 -4.62
N ILE A 107 6.19 -12.13 -5.66
CA ILE A 107 4.85 -12.60 -6.04
C ILE A 107 4.93 -13.20 -7.43
N HIS A 108 4.60 -14.49 -7.57
CA HIS A 108 4.57 -15.16 -8.87
C HIS A 108 3.27 -14.85 -9.61
N VAL A 109 3.34 -14.07 -10.69
CA VAL A 109 2.17 -13.68 -11.49
C VAL A 109 1.49 -14.90 -12.11
N THR A 110 2.29 -15.84 -12.63
CA THR A 110 1.77 -17.08 -13.24
C THR A 110 0.99 -17.93 -12.23
N ARG A 111 1.46 -18.04 -10.98
CA ARG A 111 0.74 -18.78 -9.93
C ARG A 111 -0.53 -18.04 -9.50
N TRP A 112 -0.47 -16.71 -9.41
CA TRP A 112 -1.63 -15.86 -9.12
C TRP A 112 -2.74 -16.03 -10.16
N LEU A 113 -2.38 -16.09 -11.45
CA LEU A 113 -3.31 -16.34 -12.56
C LEU A 113 -3.87 -17.76 -12.52
N ALA A 114 -3.02 -18.77 -12.33
CA ALA A 114 -3.44 -20.17 -12.27
C ALA A 114 -4.44 -20.41 -11.12
N GLN A 115 -4.22 -19.79 -9.95
CA GLN A 115 -5.15 -19.86 -8.83
C GLN A 115 -6.52 -19.29 -9.18
N ARG A 116 -6.60 -18.20 -9.95
CA ARG A 116 -7.88 -17.59 -10.38
C ARG A 116 -8.53 -18.32 -11.55
N GLN A 117 -7.76 -19.06 -12.33
CA GLN A 117 -8.28 -19.90 -13.40
C GLN A 117 -8.96 -21.16 -12.85
N ALA A 118 -8.47 -21.71 -11.73
CA ALA A 118 -8.89 -23.00 -11.19
C ALA A 118 -10.37 -23.03 -10.80
N MET A 119 -11.03 -24.18 -11.02
CA MET A 119 -12.47 -24.37 -10.82
C MET A 119 -12.97 -24.18 -9.37
N GLY A 120 -12.06 -24.19 -8.38
CA GLY A 120 -12.39 -23.98 -6.96
C GLY A 120 -12.44 -22.52 -6.52
N THR A 121 -12.06 -21.58 -7.40
CA THR A 121 -12.03 -20.14 -7.10
C THR A 121 -13.35 -19.48 -7.51
N SER A 122 -13.67 -18.32 -6.91
CA SER A 122 -14.88 -17.56 -7.21
C SER A 122 -15.00 -17.30 -8.72
N ALA A 123 -16.15 -17.66 -9.31
CA ALA A 123 -16.42 -17.39 -10.73
C ALA A 123 -16.31 -15.89 -11.06
N LEU A 124 -16.60 -15.02 -10.09
CA LEU A 124 -16.46 -13.59 -10.22
C LEU A 124 -14.99 -13.16 -10.38
N ASP A 125 -14.07 -13.75 -9.61
CA ASP A 125 -12.63 -13.44 -9.73
C ASP A 125 -12.09 -13.82 -11.11
N ARG A 126 -12.58 -14.93 -11.66
CA ARG A 126 -12.23 -15.38 -13.01
C ARG A 126 -12.72 -14.38 -14.07
N ILE A 127 -13.97 -13.95 -13.97
CA ILE A 127 -14.56 -12.96 -14.88
C ILE A 127 -13.81 -11.62 -14.78
N ASN A 128 -13.53 -11.16 -13.56
CA ASN A 128 -12.79 -9.92 -13.33
C ASN A 128 -11.40 -9.92 -14.01
N VAL A 129 -10.69 -11.06 -14.02
CA VAL A 129 -9.40 -11.17 -14.73
C VAL A 129 -9.57 -11.10 -16.24
N ILE A 130 -10.59 -11.77 -16.79
CA ILE A 130 -10.89 -11.77 -18.23
C ILE A 130 -11.25 -10.35 -18.68
N ASP A 131 -12.08 -9.65 -17.91
CA ASP A 131 -12.52 -8.30 -18.21
C ASP A 131 -11.45 -7.23 -17.94
N ALA A 132 -10.46 -7.51 -17.09
CA ALA A 132 -9.36 -6.57 -16.82
C ALA A 132 -8.31 -6.52 -17.93
N VAL A 133 -8.35 -7.41 -18.94
CA VAL A 133 -7.42 -7.38 -20.07
C VAL A 133 -7.62 -6.08 -20.86
N ARG A 134 -6.54 -5.31 -20.99
CA ARG A 134 -6.50 -4.05 -21.74
C ARG A 134 -5.77 -4.23 -23.05
N GLU A 135 -6.24 -3.53 -24.08
CA GLU A 135 -5.63 -3.46 -25.40
C GLU A 135 -5.56 -2.00 -25.84
N ASP A 136 -4.59 -1.26 -25.29
CA ASP A 136 -4.44 0.17 -25.59
C ASP A 136 -3.87 0.41 -27.01
N THR A 137 -3.27 -0.63 -27.61
CA THR A 137 -2.81 -0.66 -29.00
C THR A 137 -3.21 -2.00 -29.60
N PRO A 138 -3.75 -2.04 -30.85
CA PRO A 138 -4.17 -3.29 -31.47
C PRO A 138 -3.08 -4.36 -31.43
N GLY A 139 -3.42 -5.55 -30.92
CA GLY A 139 -2.51 -6.68 -30.75
C GLY A 139 -1.63 -6.65 -29.50
N ASN A 140 -1.64 -5.56 -28.71
CA ASN A 140 -0.86 -5.46 -27.48
C ASN A 140 -1.77 -5.56 -26.25
N LYS A 141 -2.07 -6.80 -25.87
CA LYS A 141 -2.89 -7.10 -24.70
C LYS A 141 -2.04 -7.15 -23.43
N ARG A 142 -2.53 -6.54 -22.36
CA ARG A 142 -1.86 -6.50 -21.06
C ARG A 142 -2.82 -6.58 -19.90
N LEU A 143 -2.36 -7.15 -18.79
CA LEU A 143 -2.95 -6.99 -17.48
C LEU A 143 -2.16 -5.96 -16.69
N VAL A 144 -2.86 -5.09 -15.97
CA VAL A 144 -2.24 -4.07 -15.14
C VAL A 144 -2.58 -4.36 -13.69
N PHE A 145 -1.53 -4.45 -12.87
CA PHE A 145 -1.63 -4.80 -11.47
C PHE A 145 -1.10 -3.66 -10.60
N ASP A 146 -1.71 -3.47 -9.44
CA ASP A 146 -1.20 -2.61 -8.39
C ASP A 146 -0.62 -3.49 -7.27
N VAL A 147 0.60 -3.14 -6.84
CA VAL A 147 1.30 -3.79 -5.73
C VAL A 147 1.09 -2.95 -4.50
N PHE A 148 0.34 -3.50 -3.55
CA PHE A 148 0.02 -2.82 -2.29
C PHE A 148 0.77 -3.43 -1.11
N LEU A 149 1.06 -2.57 -0.14
CA LEU A 149 1.64 -2.92 1.14
C LEU A 149 0.73 -2.44 2.28
N ARG A 150 0.50 -3.29 3.27
CA ARG A 150 -0.30 -3.00 4.46
C ARG A 150 0.46 -3.40 5.72
N PHE A 151 0.30 -2.65 6.79
CA PHE A 151 0.79 -3.06 8.11
C PHE A 151 -0.04 -4.23 8.63
N ALA A 152 0.61 -5.28 9.10
CA ALA A 152 -0.06 -6.43 9.68
C ALA A 152 0.61 -6.80 11.01
N ILE A 153 -0.15 -7.38 11.94
CA ILE A 153 0.40 -7.92 13.18
C ILE A 153 0.54 -9.43 13.01
N CYS A 154 1.75 -9.96 13.24
CA CYS A 154 2.00 -11.40 13.16
C CYS A 154 2.23 -11.97 14.57
N PRO A 155 1.28 -12.75 15.12
CA PRO A 155 1.47 -13.42 16.39
C PRO A 155 2.56 -14.49 16.27
N HIS A 156 3.52 -14.49 17.20
CA HIS A 156 4.61 -15.44 17.22
C HIS A 156 4.77 -16.09 18.59
N GLY A 157 5.20 -17.36 18.56
CA GLY A 157 5.37 -18.18 19.74
C GLY A 157 4.03 -18.54 20.39
N LYS A 158 4.08 -19.49 21.31
CA LYS A 158 2.93 -19.99 22.03
C LYS A 158 3.31 -20.06 23.50
N THR A 159 2.50 -19.48 24.39
CA THR A 159 2.73 -19.51 25.83
C THR A 159 1.43 -19.87 26.54
N PRO A 160 1.47 -20.79 27.52
CA PRO A 160 0.31 -21.06 28.36
C PRO A 160 -0.16 -19.81 29.09
N ALA A 161 -1.45 -19.55 29.09
CA ALA A 161 -2.10 -18.48 29.82
C ALA A 161 -3.32 -19.02 30.58
N PHE A 162 -3.85 -18.23 31.51
CA PHE A 162 -5.14 -18.54 32.13
C PHE A 162 -6.24 -18.56 31.05
N ALA A 163 -7.19 -19.49 31.16
CA ALA A 163 -8.34 -19.49 30.24
C ALA A 163 -9.08 -18.16 30.34
N ALA A 164 -9.27 -17.53 29.19
CA ALA A 164 -10.20 -16.44 29.00
C ALA A 164 -11.44 -16.98 28.28
N GLY A 165 -12.63 -16.64 28.77
CA GLY A 165 -13.91 -17.07 28.17
C GLY A 165 -14.68 -18.11 28.99
N PRO A 166 -15.68 -18.79 28.37
CA PRO A 166 -16.51 -19.77 29.06
C PRO A 166 -15.68 -20.91 29.68
N PHE A 167 -16.14 -21.47 30.80
CA PHE A 167 -15.43 -22.47 31.62
C PHE A 167 -14.94 -23.73 30.87
N ASN A 168 -15.44 -23.99 29.67
CA ASN A 168 -15.06 -25.12 28.82
C ASN A 168 -14.01 -24.79 27.73
N ALA A 169 -13.42 -23.58 27.74
CA ALA A 169 -12.32 -23.24 26.83
C ALA A 169 -11.09 -24.10 27.16
N THR A 170 -10.76 -25.05 26.27
CA THR A 170 -9.64 -26.00 26.43
C THR A 170 -8.34 -25.54 25.77
N ASP A 171 -8.34 -24.42 25.05
CA ASP A 171 -7.13 -23.83 24.46
C ASP A 171 -6.59 -22.73 25.37
N TYR A 172 -5.57 -23.09 26.16
CA TYR A 172 -4.92 -22.22 27.14
C TYR A 172 -3.67 -21.56 26.57
N VAL A 173 -3.56 -21.43 25.26
CA VAL A 173 -2.32 -20.98 24.62
C VAL A 173 -2.55 -19.68 23.87
N VAL A 174 -1.82 -18.64 24.28
CA VAL A 174 -1.84 -17.34 23.62
C VAL A 174 -0.51 -17.08 22.89
N PRO A 175 -0.49 -16.16 21.92
CA PRO A 175 0.76 -15.69 21.35
C PRO A 175 1.68 -15.12 22.43
N SER A 176 2.96 -15.50 22.40
CA SER A 176 3.93 -14.99 23.38
C SER A 176 4.48 -13.61 22.99
N ARG A 177 4.45 -13.30 21.69
CA ARG A 177 4.90 -12.04 21.09
C ARG A 177 3.97 -11.66 19.95
N LEU A 178 3.84 -10.36 19.72
CA LEU A 178 3.25 -9.78 18.51
C LEU A 178 4.40 -9.11 17.74
N ALA A 179 4.62 -9.53 16.50
CA ALA A 179 5.61 -8.92 15.62
C ALA A 179 4.93 -7.93 14.67
N ASP A 180 5.53 -6.75 14.53
CA ASP A 180 5.19 -5.85 13.43
C ASP A 180 5.58 -6.54 12.12
N ALA A 181 4.59 -6.74 11.26
CA ALA A 181 4.71 -7.44 10.01
C ALA A 181 4.00 -6.65 8.90
N PHE A 182 3.88 -7.27 7.74
CA PHE A 182 3.25 -6.65 6.59
C PHE A 182 2.47 -7.68 5.79
N GLU A 183 1.45 -7.20 5.10
CA GLU A 183 0.75 -7.92 4.05
C GLU A 183 1.09 -7.25 2.72
N MET A 184 1.54 -8.04 1.76
CA MET A 184 1.80 -7.57 0.40
C MET A 184 0.79 -8.22 -0.53
N THR A 185 0.07 -7.40 -1.31
CA THR A 185 -0.99 -7.88 -2.18
C THR A 185 -0.77 -7.43 -3.62
N LEU A 186 -1.06 -8.32 -4.56
CA LEU A 186 -1.14 -8.04 -5.98
C LEU A 186 -2.61 -8.00 -6.36
N GLN A 187 -3.09 -6.82 -6.74
CA GLN A 187 -4.47 -6.58 -7.14
C GLN A 187 -4.53 -6.14 -8.61
N LEU A 188 -5.63 -6.42 -9.31
CA LEU A 188 -5.87 -5.79 -10.60
C LEU A 188 -6.03 -4.29 -10.38
N ALA A 189 -5.41 -3.48 -11.23
CA ALA A 189 -5.42 -2.04 -11.07
C ALA A 189 -6.86 -1.50 -11.12
N HIS A 190 -7.20 -0.62 -10.18
CA HIS A 190 -8.54 -0.06 -10.09
C HIS A 190 -8.85 0.79 -11.33
N ILE A 191 -10.09 0.72 -11.80
CA ILE A 191 -10.60 1.43 -12.97
C ILE A 191 -11.65 2.45 -12.51
N VAL A 192 -11.59 3.65 -13.07
CA VAL A 192 -12.52 4.75 -12.83
C VAL A 192 -13.10 5.27 -14.15
N GLY A 193 -14.28 5.87 -14.08
CA GLY A 193 -14.89 6.56 -15.24
C GLY A 193 -15.36 5.63 -16.36
N GLU A 194 -15.82 4.42 -16.01
CA GLU A 194 -16.50 3.55 -16.96
C GLU A 194 -17.76 4.22 -17.50
N THR A 195 -17.88 4.26 -18.82
CA THR A 195 -19.02 4.85 -19.54
C THR A 195 -19.33 3.99 -20.76
N GLU A 196 -20.51 4.15 -21.37
CA GLU A 196 -20.84 3.45 -22.63
C GLU A 196 -19.80 3.71 -23.73
N ALA A 197 -19.20 4.92 -23.76
CA ALA A 197 -18.15 5.30 -24.70
C ALA A 197 -16.74 4.78 -24.31
N ASN A 198 -16.52 4.45 -23.04
CA ASN A 198 -15.27 3.88 -22.54
C ASN A 198 -15.56 2.72 -21.56
N PRO A 199 -15.93 1.53 -22.07
CA PRO A 199 -16.37 0.41 -21.25
C PRO A 199 -15.25 -0.21 -20.41
N LYS A 200 -13.98 0.07 -20.71
CA LYS A 200 -12.81 -0.36 -19.92
C LYS A 200 -12.31 0.72 -18.97
N GLY A 201 -12.97 1.88 -18.92
CA GLY A 201 -12.61 3.03 -18.10
C GLY A 201 -11.15 3.47 -18.23
N THR A 202 -10.71 4.26 -17.26
CA THR A 202 -9.33 4.73 -17.12
C THR A 202 -8.72 4.13 -15.87
N LEU A 203 -7.45 3.76 -15.91
CA LEU A 203 -6.75 3.28 -14.72
C LEU A 203 -6.69 4.40 -13.68
N ALA A 204 -7.10 4.11 -12.46
CA ALA A 204 -7.01 5.04 -11.35
C ALA A 204 -5.55 5.45 -11.14
N VAL A 205 -5.31 6.74 -10.92
CA VAL A 205 -3.98 7.28 -10.64
C VAL A 205 -4.02 7.84 -9.23
N PRO A 206 -2.99 7.58 -8.40
CA PRO A 206 -2.89 8.17 -7.08
C PRO A 206 -3.04 9.68 -7.15
N GLN A 207 -3.95 10.21 -6.35
CA GLN A 207 -4.18 11.63 -6.26
C GLN A 207 -3.52 12.18 -4.99
N PRO A 208 -2.88 13.35 -5.08
CA PRO A 208 -2.41 14.04 -3.89
C PRO A 208 -3.58 14.32 -2.94
N ARG A 209 -3.27 14.28 -1.64
CA ARG A 209 -4.28 14.30 -0.57
C ARG A 209 -5.20 15.52 -0.61
N SER A 210 -4.68 16.69 -1.00
CA SER A 210 -5.42 17.95 -0.94
C SER A 210 -5.41 18.67 -2.29
N PRO A 211 -6.55 18.71 -3.00
CA PRO A 211 -6.70 19.49 -4.24
C PRO A 211 -6.35 20.98 -4.06
N LYS A 212 -6.58 21.52 -2.85
CA LYS A 212 -6.19 22.89 -2.48
C LYS A 212 -4.68 23.08 -2.56
N LEU A 213 -3.91 22.19 -1.94
CA LEU A 213 -2.44 22.28 -1.91
C LEU A 213 -1.83 22.09 -3.30
N GLU A 214 -2.44 21.27 -4.15
CA GLU A 214 -2.03 21.14 -5.55
C GLU A 214 -2.30 22.39 -6.37
N ALA A 215 -3.47 23.00 -6.22
CA ALA A 215 -3.80 24.25 -6.89
C ALA A 215 -2.78 25.34 -6.50
N MET A 216 -2.46 25.44 -5.20
CA MET A 216 -1.42 26.35 -4.71
C MET A 216 -0.03 26.04 -5.30
N LEU A 217 0.32 24.76 -5.49
CA LEU A 217 1.58 24.36 -6.08
C LEU A 217 1.65 24.66 -7.58
N ALA A 218 0.55 24.47 -8.30
CA ALA A 218 0.42 24.85 -9.70
C ALA A 218 0.55 26.38 -9.87
N ASP A 219 -0.10 27.17 -9.01
CA ASP A 219 0.01 28.63 -9.02
C ASP A 219 1.46 29.09 -8.80
N MET A 220 2.26 28.36 -8.01
CA MET A 220 3.68 28.67 -7.79
C MET A 220 4.57 28.43 -9.00
N GLN A 221 4.22 27.52 -9.92
CA GLN A 221 5.08 27.17 -11.07
C GLN A 221 5.29 28.33 -12.05
N GLY A 222 4.38 29.30 -12.07
CA GLY A 222 4.45 30.48 -12.94
C GLY A 222 5.08 31.73 -12.29
N VAL A 223 5.44 31.68 -11.01
CA VAL A 223 5.93 32.84 -10.27
C VAL A 223 7.43 33.05 -10.51
N THR A 224 7.78 34.15 -11.18
CA THR A 224 9.17 34.50 -11.50
C THR A 224 9.82 35.44 -10.48
N ASP A 225 9.03 36.22 -9.75
CA ASP A 225 9.53 37.10 -8.69
C ASP A 225 9.92 36.27 -7.45
N PRO A 226 11.20 36.30 -7.01
CA PRO A 226 11.66 35.52 -5.88
C PRO A 226 10.94 35.85 -4.58
N ALA A 227 10.55 37.11 -4.34
CA ALA A 227 9.88 37.50 -3.10
C ALA A 227 8.44 36.95 -3.04
N LEU A 228 7.73 37.00 -4.17
CA LEU A 228 6.39 36.40 -4.29
C LEU A 228 6.45 34.87 -4.20
N LEU A 229 7.48 34.25 -4.80
CA LEU A 229 7.68 32.80 -4.73
C LEU A 229 7.96 32.34 -3.30
N GLU A 230 8.78 33.07 -2.54
CA GLU A 230 9.04 32.76 -1.13
C GLU A 230 7.77 32.90 -0.27
N ALA A 231 7.01 33.98 -0.46
CA ALA A 231 5.74 34.18 0.25
C ALA A 231 4.73 33.06 -0.06
N ALA A 232 4.61 32.66 -1.33
CA ALA A 232 3.75 31.57 -1.76
C ALA A 232 4.18 30.22 -1.17
N ARG A 233 5.50 29.93 -1.17
CA ARG A 233 6.06 28.73 -0.52
C ARG A 233 5.77 28.70 0.97
N ARG A 234 5.93 29.83 1.67
CA ARG A 234 5.62 29.93 3.11
C ARG A 234 4.14 29.65 3.38
N LEU A 235 3.25 30.25 2.59
CA LEU A 235 1.82 30.00 2.73
C LEU A 235 1.48 28.54 2.46
N TRP A 236 2.05 27.95 1.40
CA TRP A 236 1.90 26.53 1.10
C TRP A 236 2.38 25.64 2.26
N CYS A 237 3.54 25.91 2.84
CA CYS A 237 4.04 25.15 4.00
C CYS A 237 3.10 25.26 5.22
N MET A 238 2.57 26.47 5.48
CA MET A 238 1.61 26.67 6.57
C MET A 238 0.31 25.89 6.33
N GLU A 239 -0.25 25.98 5.13
CA GLU A 239 -1.47 25.27 4.74
C GLU A 239 -1.27 23.76 4.76
N SER A 240 -0.12 23.25 4.29
CA SER A 240 0.23 21.83 4.38
C SER A 240 0.24 21.31 5.82
N ALA A 241 0.72 22.12 6.77
CA ALA A 241 0.70 21.74 8.19
C ALA A 241 -0.72 21.74 8.79
N LEU A 242 -1.58 22.66 8.36
CA LEU A 242 -2.97 22.76 8.82
C LEU A 242 -3.88 21.67 8.21
N ASP A 243 -3.63 21.28 6.96
CA ASP A 243 -4.35 20.23 6.22
C ASP A 243 -3.93 18.80 6.64
N ALA A 244 -2.79 18.65 7.33
CA ALA A 244 -2.26 17.35 7.74
C ALA A 244 -3.17 16.57 8.69
N TRP A 245 -4.10 17.25 9.41
CA TRP A 245 -5.03 16.62 10.35
C TRP A 245 -5.94 15.60 9.64
N PRO A 246 -5.96 14.32 10.05
CA PRO A 246 -6.77 13.31 9.38
C PRO A 246 -8.25 13.49 9.69
N GLU A 247 -9.08 13.44 8.66
CA GLU A 247 -10.53 13.30 8.80
C GLU A 247 -10.92 11.83 8.62
N PRO A 248 -11.67 11.23 9.56
CA PRO A 248 -12.16 9.86 9.38
C PRO A 248 -13.18 9.81 8.24
N SER A 249 -13.42 8.61 7.72
CA SER A 249 -14.43 8.42 6.68
C SER A 249 -15.81 8.80 7.19
N GLN A 250 -16.59 9.49 6.34
CA GLN A 250 -17.99 9.82 6.66
C GLN A 250 -18.89 8.58 6.73
N THR A 251 -18.53 7.51 6.01
CA THR A 251 -19.30 6.26 5.96
C THR A 251 -18.96 5.33 7.12
N ASP A 252 -17.69 5.29 7.53
CA ASP A 252 -17.20 4.48 8.64
C ASP A 252 -16.18 5.28 9.46
N PRO A 253 -16.58 5.86 10.62
CA PRO A 253 -15.68 6.64 11.47
C PRO A 253 -14.50 5.85 12.03
N THR A 254 -14.49 4.52 11.91
CA THR A 254 -13.38 3.66 12.34
C THR A 254 -12.30 3.50 11.28
N ARG A 255 -12.41 4.19 10.13
CA ARG A 255 -11.46 4.09 9.02
C ARG A 255 -11.13 5.45 8.43
N LEU A 256 -10.02 5.54 7.71
CA LEU A 256 -9.76 6.67 6.82
C LEU A 256 -10.57 6.52 5.53
N PRO A 257 -10.93 7.62 4.85
CA PRO A 257 -11.56 7.55 3.53
C PRO A 257 -10.63 6.83 2.55
N LYS A 258 -11.18 6.02 1.65
CA LYS A 258 -10.39 5.38 0.60
C LYS A 258 -9.68 6.40 -0.30
N LEU A 259 -8.53 6.02 -0.84
CA LEU A 259 -7.82 6.81 -1.84
C LEU A 259 -8.36 6.52 -3.25
N ALA A 260 -7.97 7.35 -4.21
CA ALA A 260 -8.45 7.24 -5.59
C ALA A 260 -8.00 5.93 -6.27
N GLU A 261 -6.82 5.43 -5.91
CA GLU A 261 -6.25 4.18 -6.40
C GLU A 261 -6.82 2.91 -5.72
N HIS A 262 -7.58 3.07 -4.64
CA HIS A 262 -8.16 1.94 -3.89
C HIS A 262 -9.44 1.44 -4.57
N ALA A 263 -9.50 0.13 -4.82
CA ALA A 263 -10.66 -0.49 -5.45
C ALA A 263 -11.89 -0.53 -4.52
N SER A 264 -11.67 -0.68 -3.21
CA SER A 264 -12.74 -0.79 -2.22
C SER A 264 -12.43 -0.01 -0.93
N ASP A 265 -13.47 0.26 -0.13
CA ASP A 265 -13.30 0.87 1.21
C ASP A 265 -12.56 -0.05 2.20
N ALA A 266 -12.36 -1.33 1.87
CA ALA A 266 -11.56 -2.24 2.67
C ALA A 266 -10.05 -2.04 2.45
N ASP A 267 -9.65 -1.39 1.34
CA ASP A 267 -8.25 -1.15 1.00
C ASP A 267 -7.68 0.13 1.65
N TRP A 268 -8.44 0.78 2.53
CA TRP A 268 -8.17 2.11 3.08
C TRP A 268 -6.78 2.28 3.73
N ASP A 269 -6.19 1.23 4.30
CA ASP A 269 -4.88 1.25 4.96
C ASP A 269 -3.72 0.74 4.08
N LYS A 270 -4.01 0.44 2.81
CA LYS A 270 -3.00 0.00 1.84
C LYS A 270 -2.23 1.16 1.24
N VAL A 271 -0.92 0.97 1.12
CA VAL A 271 0.01 1.88 0.45
C VAL A 271 0.41 1.29 -0.89
N LEU A 272 0.20 2.04 -1.97
CA LEU A 272 0.64 1.65 -3.31
C LEU A 272 2.17 1.71 -3.41
N LEU A 273 2.82 0.63 -3.85
CA LEU A 273 4.28 0.59 -4.07
C LEU A 273 4.65 0.78 -5.54
N ALA A 274 3.91 0.16 -6.46
CA ALA A 274 4.13 0.29 -7.89
C ALA A 274 2.94 -0.28 -8.66
N ARG A 275 2.88 0.10 -9.94
CA ARG A 275 1.99 -0.52 -10.92
C ARG A 275 2.78 -1.39 -11.87
N VAL A 276 2.37 -2.63 -12.08
CA VAL A 276 3.05 -3.59 -12.95
C VAL A 276 2.18 -3.89 -14.17
N SER A 277 2.73 -3.71 -15.37
CA SER A 277 2.04 -4.00 -16.64
C SER A 277 2.59 -5.28 -17.27
N ILE A 278 1.81 -6.35 -17.25
CA ILE A 278 2.21 -7.66 -17.75
C ILE A 278 1.57 -7.93 -19.12
N PRO A 279 2.37 -8.17 -20.18
CA PRO A 279 1.86 -8.64 -21.47
C PRO A 279 1.15 -9.99 -21.35
N VAL A 280 -0.02 -10.11 -21.96
CA VAL A 280 -0.83 -11.34 -21.96
C VAL A 280 -1.35 -11.67 -23.34
N GLN A 281 -1.61 -12.94 -23.58
CA GLN A 281 -2.34 -13.44 -24.73
C GLN A 281 -3.76 -13.81 -24.29
N GLN A 282 -4.72 -13.48 -25.13
CA GLN A 282 -6.12 -13.80 -24.92
C GLN A 282 -6.75 -14.07 -26.29
N ALA A 283 -7.22 -15.30 -26.53
CA ALA A 283 -7.70 -15.73 -27.85
C ALA A 283 -8.97 -14.97 -28.27
N ASP A 284 -9.91 -14.82 -27.33
CA ASP A 284 -11.14 -14.05 -27.47
C ASP A 284 -11.49 -13.34 -26.15
N ALA A 285 -12.50 -12.46 -26.16
CA ALA A 285 -12.88 -11.66 -25.00
C ALA A 285 -13.39 -12.46 -23.79
N THR A 286 -13.65 -13.76 -23.92
CA THR A 286 -14.15 -14.63 -22.83
C THR A 286 -13.12 -15.66 -22.38
N SER A 287 -12.06 -15.86 -23.15
CA SER A 287 -10.95 -16.74 -22.82
C SER A 287 -10.11 -16.17 -21.67
N PHE A 288 -9.62 -17.06 -20.80
CA PHE A 288 -8.77 -16.67 -19.69
C PHE A 288 -7.38 -16.28 -20.22
N PRO A 289 -6.83 -15.11 -19.82
CA PRO A 289 -5.55 -14.65 -20.34
C PRO A 289 -4.38 -15.50 -19.83
N THR A 290 -3.39 -15.73 -20.69
CA THR A 290 -2.11 -16.35 -20.34
C THR A 290 -0.98 -15.36 -20.56
N VAL A 291 0.12 -15.50 -19.80
CA VAL A 291 1.28 -14.61 -19.94
C VAL A 291 1.86 -14.69 -21.37
N ASP A 292 2.16 -13.54 -21.99
CA ASP A 292 2.83 -13.48 -23.29
C ASP A 292 4.35 -13.49 -23.11
N THR A 293 4.94 -14.68 -23.11
CA THR A 293 6.38 -14.85 -22.94
C THR A 293 7.19 -14.26 -24.10
N ALA A 294 6.64 -14.21 -25.31
CA ALA A 294 7.31 -13.64 -26.47
C ALA A 294 7.36 -12.10 -26.39
N ALA A 295 6.27 -11.46 -26.01
CA ALA A 295 6.22 -10.02 -25.78
C ALA A 295 7.13 -9.60 -24.61
N ILE A 296 7.14 -10.39 -23.54
CA ILE A 296 8.05 -10.19 -22.39
C ILE A 296 9.51 -10.29 -22.86
N ALA A 297 9.89 -11.33 -23.60
CA ALA A 297 11.24 -11.48 -24.15
C ALA A 297 11.62 -10.30 -25.07
N ALA A 298 10.68 -9.77 -25.85
CA ALA A 298 10.91 -8.60 -26.71
C ALA A 298 11.17 -7.32 -25.90
N ILE A 299 10.45 -7.09 -24.79
CA ILE A 299 10.73 -5.98 -23.86
C ILE A 299 12.13 -6.14 -23.28
N ALA A 300 12.47 -7.36 -22.88
CA ALA A 300 13.76 -7.75 -22.35
C ALA A 300 14.91 -7.47 -23.33
N ALA A 301 14.70 -7.73 -24.63
CA ALA A 301 15.70 -7.53 -25.67
C ALA A 301 15.96 -6.06 -26.04
N LYS A 302 15.12 -5.10 -25.58
CA LYS A 302 15.33 -3.67 -25.88
C LYS A 302 16.71 -3.20 -25.42
N PRO A 303 17.42 -2.38 -26.20
CA PRO A 303 18.74 -1.86 -25.82
C PRO A 303 18.63 -0.79 -24.73
N GLN A 304 19.67 -0.68 -23.90
CA GLN A 304 19.77 0.36 -22.89
C GLN A 304 19.83 1.75 -23.56
N PRO A 305 18.97 2.71 -23.17
CA PRO A 305 19.12 4.08 -23.62
C PRO A 305 20.45 4.66 -23.08
N PRO A 306 21.06 5.63 -23.79
CA PRO A 306 22.31 6.25 -23.36
C PRO A 306 22.17 6.86 -21.96
N ALA A 307 23.25 6.80 -21.17
CA ALA A 307 23.29 7.18 -19.75
C ALA A 307 23.11 8.69 -19.46
N THR A 308 22.62 9.45 -20.43
CA THR A 308 22.41 10.91 -20.35
C THR A 308 21.09 11.29 -19.67
N ASP A 309 20.19 10.33 -19.48
CA ASP A 309 18.90 10.54 -18.81
C ASP A 309 18.95 9.96 -17.40
N HIS A 310 18.68 10.80 -16.39
CA HIS A 310 18.53 10.39 -14.99
C HIS A 310 17.15 9.77 -14.72
N SER A 311 16.29 9.63 -15.73
CA SER A 311 15.03 8.90 -15.61
C SER A 311 15.28 7.46 -15.13
N GLU A 312 14.41 6.98 -14.23
CA GLU A 312 14.44 5.57 -13.82
C GLU A 312 14.45 4.67 -15.07
N PRO A 313 15.15 3.52 -15.04
CA PRO A 313 15.26 2.65 -16.21
C PRO A 313 13.92 1.99 -16.58
N LYS A 314 13.00 2.77 -17.17
CA LYS A 314 11.68 2.35 -17.67
C LYS A 314 11.75 1.45 -18.91
N TRP A 315 12.95 1.28 -19.48
CA TRP A 315 13.12 0.68 -20.81
C TRP A 315 13.07 -0.86 -20.80
N ARG A 316 13.21 -1.51 -19.62
CA ARG A 316 13.17 -2.96 -19.45
C ARG A 316 12.28 -3.46 -18.31
N ASP A 317 11.91 -2.60 -17.38
CA ASP A 317 11.07 -2.98 -16.24
C ASP A 317 9.59 -2.82 -16.59
N MET A 318 8.79 -3.84 -16.26
CA MET A 318 7.33 -3.78 -16.38
C MET A 318 6.67 -3.06 -15.19
N ALA A 319 7.45 -2.75 -14.14
CA ALA A 319 7.00 -2.00 -12.97
C ALA A 319 7.22 -0.48 -13.11
N ASP A 320 6.15 0.28 -12.94
CA ASP A 320 6.17 1.73 -12.79
C ASP A 320 6.16 2.11 -11.30
N ASN A 321 7.33 2.52 -10.80
CA ASN A 321 7.52 2.98 -9.43
C ASN A 321 7.23 4.48 -9.27
N ALA A 322 6.91 5.21 -10.35
CA ALA A 322 6.68 6.66 -10.28
C ALA A 322 5.33 7.01 -9.65
N LEU A 323 4.38 6.07 -9.60
CA LEU A 323 3.05 6.28 -9.04
C LEU A 323 3.01 6.21 -7.51
N ARG A 324 4.07 5.73 -6.85
CA ARG A 324 4.03 5.52 -5.39
C ARG A 324 4.06 6.85 -4.64
N PRO A 325 3.26 7.01 -3.57
CA PRO A 325 3.45 8.11 -2.63
C PRO A 325 4.83 7.99 -1.98
N ILE A 326 5.57 9.09 -1.97
CA ILE A 326 6.89 9.18 -1.34
C ILE A 326 6.75 10.08 -0.13
N VAL A 327 7.21 9.57 1.02
CA VAL A 327 7.37 10.37 2.22
C VAL A 327 8.56 11.31 2.00
N PHE A 328 8.32 12.61 2.11
CA PHE A 328 9.35 13.63 1.89
C PHE A 328 10.59 13.36 2.76
N ASN A 329 11.75 13.22 2.11
CA ASN A 329 13.03 13.04 2.78
C ASN A 329 13.73 14.42 2.88
N PRO A 330 13.85 15.02 4.08
CA PRO A 330 14.53 16.31 4.21
C PRO A 330 16.03 16.26 3.83
N TYR A 331 16.66 15.08 3.79
CA TYR A 331 18.07 14.94 3.40
C TYR A 331 18.30 14.91 1.87
N SER A 332 17.25 14.79 1.04
CA SER A 332 17.35 15.01 -0.41
C SER A 332 17.24 16.50 -0.79
N TRP A 333 16.92 17.36 0.18
CA TRP A 333 16.98 18.81 0.01
C TRP A 333 18.45 19.28 0.07
N ARG A 334 19.06 19.41 -1.12
CA ARG A 334 20.33 20.13 -1.33
C ARG A 334 20.10 21.50 -1.97
N GLY A 335 18.98 22.15 -1.67
CA GLY A 335 18.70 23.52 -2.09
C GLY A 335 19.21 24.48 -1.03
N ALA A 336 20.22 25.27 -1.36
CA ALA A 336 20.56 26.46 -0.59
C ALA A 336 19.31 27.36 -0.46
N LEU A 337 19.10 27.90 0.74
CA LEU A 337 18.17 29.01 1.01
C LEU A 337 18.51 30.22 0.14
#